data_AF-A0A1E3YF68-F1
#
_entry.id   AF-A0A1E3YF68-F1
#
_cell.length_a   1.000
_cell.length_b   1.000
_cell.length_c   1.000
_cell.angle_alpha   90.00
_cell.angle_beta   90.00
_cell.angle_gamma   90.00
#
_symmetry.space_group_name_H-M   'P 1'
#
loop_
_entity.id
_entity.type
_entity.pdbx_description
1 polymer ?
#
loop_
_entity_poly.entity_id
_entity_poly.type
_entity_poly.pdbx_seq_one_letter_code
_entity_poly.pdbx_strand_id
1 'polypeptide(L)'
;MKVAVPYAVILIGDPRGGAPETMKGAPVSSTESCVAVGCRPAPDGETELIVCTGDAEGMAGGPVVDAVLALPSRQVAIRPVTGAPFYVHHVSAIHARVRIWTNHPVEPDRVVVSIR
;
A
#
# COMPACT_ATOMS: atom_id res chain seq x y z
N MET A 1 -12.40 1.09 3.85
CA MET A 1 -12.43 0.37 5.14
C MET A 1 -11.55 1.11 6.14
N LYS A 2 -11.78 1.01 7.45
CA LYS A 2 -10.87 1.54 8.46
C LYS A 2 -10.14 0.39 9.16
N VAL A 3 -8.84 0.55 9.37
CA VAL A 3 -7.99 -0.47 10.01
C VAL A 3 -7.02 0.17 10.98
N ALA A 4 -6.78 -0.49 12.11
CA ALA A 4 -5.62 -0.19 12.94
C ALA A 4 -4.37 -0.77 12.26
N VAL A 5 -3.33 0.06 12.05
CA VAL A 5 -2.09 -0.36 11.40
C VAL A 5 -1.00 -0.57 12.47
N PRO A 6 -0.68 -1.83 12.83
CA PRO A 6 0.43 -2.11 13.73
C PRO A 6 1.73 -1.55 13.17
N TYR A 7 2.56 -0.99 14.06
CA TYR A 7 3.85 -0.37 13.69
C TYR A 7 3.75 0.77 12.67
N ALA A 8 2.54 1.30 12.44
CA ALA A 8 2.30 2.43 11.55
C ALA A 8 2.81 2.23 10.11
N VAL A 9 2.91 0.98 9.63
CA VAL A 9 3.35 0.67 8.26
C VAL A 9 2.46 -0.38 7.64
N ILE A 10 1.98 -0.09 6.43
CA ILE A 10 1.33 -1.07 5.54
C ILE A 10 2.26 -1.44 4.39
N LEU A 11 2.12 -2.69 3.96
CA LEU A 11 2.82 -3.26 2.81
C LEU A 11 1.80 -3.56 1.71
N ILE A 12 2.08 -3.11 0.50
CA ILE A 12 1.23 -3.22 -0.69
C ILE A 12 2.03 -3.90 -1.79
N GLY A 13 1.67 -5.12 -2.16
CA GLY A 13 2.40 -5.86 -3.20
C GLY A 13 2.18 -7.36 -3.15
N ASP A 14 3.10 -8.12 -3.74
CA ASP A 14 3.02 -9.58 -3.73
C ASP A 14 3.11 -10.10 -2.28
N PRO A 15 2.18 -10.96 -1.82
CA PRO A 15 2.23 -11.53 -0.48
C PRO A 15 3.48 -12.36 -0.19
N ARG A 16 4.14 -12.88 -1.24
CA ARG A 16 5.42 -13.62 -1.17
C ARG A 16 6.63 -12.76 -1.52
N GLY A 17 6.41 -11.49 -1.86
CA GLY A 17 7.44 -10.52 -2.21
C GLY A 17 8.26 -10.04 -1.01
N GLY A 18 9.46 -9.53 -1.30
CA GLY A 18 10.34 -8.91 -0.31
C GLY A 18 9.89 -7.49 0.01
N ALA A 19 9.55 -7.22 1.26
CA ALA A 19 9.37 -5.85 1.74
C ALA A 19 10.73 -5.11 1.75
N PRO A 20 10.75 -3.78 1.61
CA PRO A 20 11.98 -3.01 1.80
C PRO A 20 12.58 -3.27 3.18
N GLU A 21 13.89 -3.48 3.26
CA GLU A 21 14.60 -3.68 4.55
C GLU A 21 14.54 -2.44 5.44
N THR A 22 14.42 -1.26 4.84
CA THR A 22 14.35 0.02 5.54
C THR A 22 13.58 1.05 4.72
N MET A 23 12.92 1.99 5.42
CA MET A 23 12.30 3.16 4.83
C MET A 23 13.20 4.41 4.89
N LYS A 24 14.36 4.34 5.57
CA LYS A 24 15.32 5.45 5.70
C LYS A 24 14.71 6.80 6.13
N GLY A 25 13.66 6.77 6.95
CA GLY A 25 12.93 7.96 7.40
C GLY A 25 11.99 8.58 6.36
N ALA A 26 11.86 7.97 5.16
CA ALA A 26 10.87 8.36 4.17
C ALA A 26 9.49 7.77 4.51
N PRO A 27 8.39 8.45 4.16
CA PRO A 27 7.03 7.95 4.37
C PRO A 27 6.68 6.78 3.43
N VAL A 28 7.50 6.55 2.40
CA VAL A 28 7.31 5.50 1.40
C VAL A 28 8.67 4.89 1.06
N SER A 29 8.69 3.58 0.87
CA SER A 29 9.82 2.83 0.31
C SER A 29 9.31 1.68 -0.54
N SER A 30 10.07 1.25 -1.55
CA SER A 30 9.61 0.19 -2.46
C SER A 30 10.73 -0.74 -2.90
N THR A 31 10.37 -2.00 -3.14
CA THR A 31 11.10 -2.97 -3.94
C THR A 31 10.36 -3.20 -5.25
N GLU A 32 10.86 -4.11 -6.10
CA GLU A 32 10.17 -4.54 -7.31
C GLU A 32 8.82 -5.23 -7.04
N SER A 33 8.59 -5.74 -5.83
CA SER A 33 7.43 -6.59 -5.50
C SER A 33 6.53 -6.01 -4.41
N CYS A 34 6.95 -4.93 -3.75
CA CYS A 34 6.30 -4.41 -2.56
C CYS A 34 6.54 -2.92 -2.39
N VAL A 35 5.52 -2.19 -1.95
CA VAL A 35 5.60 -0.81 -1.48
C VAL A 35 5.25 -0.78 0.00
N ALA A 36 6.13 -0.23 0.82
CA ALA A 36 5.87 0.11 2.21
C ALA A 36 5.42 1.57 2.31
N VAL A 37 4.34 1.80 3.06
CA VAL A 37 3.77 3.13 3.30
C VAL A 37 3.62 3.33 4.80
N GLY A 38 4.21 4.41 5.31
CA GLY A 38 3.99 4.89 6.66
C GLY A 38 2.59 5.48 6.81
N CYS A 39 1.94 5.17 7.91
CA CYS A 39 0.59 5.59 8.25
C CYS A 39 0.58 6.25 9.63
N ARG A 40 -0.57 6.79 10.04
CA ARG A 40 -0.78 7.17 11.43
C ARG A 40 -0.58 5.97 12.37
N PRO A 41 0.12 6.12 13.50
CA PRO A 41 0.22 5.07 14.51
C PRO A 41 -1.14 4.62 15.03
N ALA A 42 -1.35 3.31 15.17
CA ALA A 42 -2.62 2.75 15.66
C ALA A 42 -3.11 3.32 17.01
N PRO A 43 -2.25 3.64 18.01
CA PRO A 43 -2.70 4.29 19.24
C PRO A 43 -3.35 5.67 19.03
N ASP A 44 -3.00 6.36 17.93
CA ASP A 44 -3.51 7.69 17.57
C ASP A 44 -4.76 7.61 16.66
N GLY A 45 -5.17 6.40 16.27
CA GLY A 45 -6.39 6.14 15.51
C GLY A 45 -6.22 5.15 14.36
N GLU A 46 -7.34 4.89 13.69
CA GLU A 46 -7.38 4.01 12.52
C GLU A 46 -6.99 4.75 11.24
N THR A 47 -6.46 4.01 10.27
CA THR A 47 -6.22 4.48 8.90
C THR A 47 -7.37 4.03 8.00
N GLU A 48 -7.96 4.95 7.24
CA GLU A 48 -8.89 4.65 6.16
C GLU A 48 -8.13 4.14 4.92
N LEU A 49 -8.39 2.89 4.54
CA LEU A 49 -7.90 2.28 3.30
C LEU A 49 -9.02 2.24 2.26
N ILE A 50 -8.77 2.84 1.10
CA ILE A 50 -9.65 2.79 -0.07
C ILE A 50 -8.93 2.03 -1.16
N VAL A 51 -9.55 0.97 -1.69
CA VAL A 51 -8.96 0.15 -2.75
C VAL A 51 -9.83 0.27 -3.99
N CYS A 52 -9.21 0.65 -5.10
CA CYS A 52 -9.84 0.82 -6.40
C CYS A 52 -9.20 -0.17 -7.38
N THR A 53 -10.03 -1.00 -8.01
CA THR A 53 -9.61 -1.87 -9.11
C THR A 53 -9.86 -1.12 -10.41
N GLY A 54 -8.81 -0.67 -11.09
CA GLY A 54 -8.89 0.22 -12.26
C GLY A 54 -8.38 1.64 -11.99
N ASP A 55 -8.67 2.57 -12.89
CA ASP A 55 -8.21 3.94 -12.78
C ASP A 55 -8.94 4.66 -11.63
N ALA A 56 -8.19 5.02 -10.58
CA ALA A 56 -8.69 5.93 -9.56
C ALA A 56 -8.62 7.36 -10.11
N GLU A 57 -9.63 7.74 -10.87
CA GLU A 57 -9.88 9.14 -11.21
C GLU A 57 -10.39 9.85 -9.97
N GLY A 58 -9.71 10.90 -9.50
CA GLY A 58 -10.34 11.85 -8.58
C GLY A 58 -9.65 12.15 -7.26
N MET A 59 -8.37 11.84 -7.06
CA MET A 59 -7.61 12.48 -5.99
C MET A 59 -6.86 13.71 -6.52
N ALA A 60 -7.10 14.86 -5.90
CA ALA A 60 -6.35 16.08 -6.17
C ALA A 60 -4.89 15.88 -5.73
N GLY A 61 -3.94 16.15 -6.65
CA GLY A 61 -2.54 15.80 -6.46
C GLY A 61 -2.20 14.43 -7.07
N GLY A 62 -1.02 14.34 -7.71
CA GLY A 62 -0.53 13.08 -8.26
C GLY A 62 -0.33 12.01 -7.18
N PRO A 63 -0.23 10.73 -7.57
CA PRO A 63 0.07 9.69 -6.61
C PRO A 63 1.46 9.90 -5.99
N VAL A 64 1.60 9.60 -4.70
CA VAL A 64 2.90 9.56 -4.02
C VAL A 64 3.73 8.36 -4.48
N VAL A 65 3.07 7.33 -5.05
CA VAL A 65 3.71 6.18 -5.68
C VAL A 65 3.01 5.84 -6.98
N ASP A 66 3.79 5.67 -8.03
CA ASP A 66 3.33 5.10 -9.29
C ASP A 66 4.36 4.07 -9.76
N ALA A 67 4.06 2.79 -9.51
CA ALA A 67 5.01 1.69 -9.71
C ALA A 67 4.35 0.51 -10.41
N VAL A 68 5.14 -0.25 -11.17
CA VAL A 68 4.75 -1.56 -11.66
C VAL A 68 5.40 -2.59 -10.75
N LEU A 69 4.58 -3.40 -10.08
CA LEU A 69 5.05 -4.44 -9.16
C LEU A 69 5.09 -5.80 -9.85
N ALA A 70 6.13 -6.57 -9.57
CA ALA A 70 6.23 -7.99 -9.86
C ALA A 70 5.38 -8.78 -8.86
N LEU A 71 4.42 -9.54 -9.37
CA LEU A 71 3.43 -10.30 -8.60
C LEU A 71 3.39 -11.78 -9.04
N PRO A 72 4.45 -12.58 -8.78
CA PRO A 72 4.48 -13.99 -9.17
C PRO A 72 3.31 -14.81 -8.63
N SER A 73 2.74 -14.43 -7.48
CA SER A 73 1.56 -15.07 -6.89
C SER A 73 0.23 -14.69 -7.57
N ARG A 74 0.26 -13.70 -8.49
CA ARG A 74 -0.92 -13.07 -9.11
C ARG A 74 -1.89 -12.48 -8.08
N GLN A 75 -1.34 -11.99 -6.97
CA GLN A 75 -2.09 -11.34 -5.91
C GLN A 75 -1.42 -10.03 -5.52
N VAL A 76 -2.23 -9.00 -5.30
CA VAL A 76 -1.84 -7.81 -4.55
C VAL A 76 -2.47 -7.92 -3.17
N ALA A 77 -1.65 -7.94 -2.13
CA ALA A 77 -2.09 -7.88 -0.75
C ALA A 77 -1.80 -6.49 -0.16
N ILE A 78 -2.75 -5.97 0.61
CA ILE A 78 -2.53 -4.85 1.52
C ILE A 78 -2.51 -5.43 2.93
N ARG A 79 -1.36 -5.35 3.59
CA ARG A 79 -1.14 -6.04 4.87
C ARG A 79 -0.33 -5.20 5.84
N PRO A 80 -0.48 -5.42 7.15
CA PRO A 80 0.47 -4.91 8.12
C PRO A 80 1.85 -5.58 7.92
N VAL A 81 2.89 -5.02 8.53
CA VAL A 81 4.21 -5.66 8.60
C VAL A 81 4.12 -7.04 9.27
N THR A 82 3.22 -7.19 10.26
CA THR A 82 2.99 -8.41 11.01
C THR A 82 1.50 -8.77 11.04
N GLY A 83 1.17 -10.04 10.81
CA GLY A 83 -0.20 -10.56 10.91
C GLY A 83 -0.85 -10.82 9.55
N ALA A 84 -2.18 -11.00 9.57
CA ALA A 84 -2.98 -11.30 8.39
C ALA A 84 -3.17 -10.06 7.49
N PRO A 85 -3.31 -10.24 6.16
CA PRO A 85 -3.61 -9.13 5.27
C PRO A 85 -4.98 -8.51 5.58
N PHE A 86 -5.07 -7.18 5.43
CA PHE A 86 -6.34 -6.47 5.48
C PHE A 86 -7.17 -6.71 4.22
N TYR A 87 -6.48 -6.90 3.08
CA TYR A 87 -7.10 -7.06 1.78
C TYR A 87 -6.22 -7.88 0.84
N VAL A 88 -6.85 -8.67 -0.03
CA VAL A 88 -6.18 -9.42 -1.10
C VAL A 88 -7.01 -9.27 -2.38
N HIS A 89 -6.34 -8.94 -3.47
CA HIS A 89 -6.93 -8.87 -4.81
C HIS A 89 -6.18 -9.76 -5.78
N HIS A 90 -6.91 -10.50 -6.60
CA HIS A 90 -6.35 -11.33 -7.66
C HIS A 90 -6.20 -10.52 -8.94
N VAL A 91 -5.00 -10.56 -9.53
CA VAL A 91 -4.69 -9.94 -10.81
C VAL A 91 -4.54 -11.01 -11.90
N SER A 92 -4.84 -10.67 -13.15
CA SER A 92 -4.72 -11.62 -14.27
C SER A 92 -3.27 -11.83 -14.74
N ALA A 93 -2.40 -10.86 -14.48
CA ALA A 93 -1.01 -10.85 -14.88
C ALA A 93 -0.04 -10.97 -13.69
N ILE A 94 1.21 -11.34 -13.98
CA ILE A 94 2.30 -11.39 -13.00
C ILE A 94 2.96 -10.02 -12.77
N HIS A 95 2.44 -8.98 -13.39
CA HIS A 95 2.79 -7.59 -13.14
C HIS A 95 1.50 -6.78 -13.05
N ALA A 96 1.43 -5.84 -12.11
CA ALA A 96 0.33 -4.90 -12.03
C ALA A 96 0.86 -3.51 -11.70
N ARG A 97 0.21 -2.48 -12.24
CA ARG A 97 0.50 -1.10 -11.88
C ARG A 97 -0.25 -0.78 -10.59
N VAL A 98 0.51 -0.33 -9.59
CA VAL A 98 -0.01 0.12 -8.30
C VAL A 98 0.24 1.61 -8.18
N ARG A 99 -0.84 2.37 -7.93
CA ARG A 99 -0.75 3.80 -7.60
C ARG A 99 -1.28 4.05 -6.21
N ILE A 100 -0.57 4.86 -5.45
CA ILE A 100 -0.90 5.15 -4.05
C ILE A 100 -1.00 6.64 -3.84
N TRP A 101 -2.05 7.08 -3.16
CA TRP A 101 -2.24 8.44 -2.69
C TRP A 101 -2.39 8.45 -1.17
N THR A 102 -1.90 9.51 -0.55
CA THR A 102 -2.02 9.75 0.89
C THR A 102 -2.54 11.16 1.11
N ASN A 103 -3.26 11.39 2.19
CA ASN A 103 -3.77 12.73 2.54
C ASN A 103 -2.79 13.57 3.38
N HIS A 104 -1.69 12.96 3.84
CA HIS A 104 -0.65 13.61 4.62
C HIS A 104 0.73 13.07 4.23
N PRO A 105 1.78 13.92 4.18
CA PRO A 105 3.10 13.51 3.70
C PRO A 105 3.90 12.64 4.67
N VAL A 106 3.54 12.60 5.97
CA VAL A 106 4.29 11.84 6.99
C VAL A 106 3.42 10.78 7.67
N GLU A 107 2.32 11.20 8.29
CA GLU A 107 1.39 10.31 9.02
C GLU A 107 -0.02 10.31 8.40
N PRO A 108 -0.23 9.67 7.24
CA PRO A 108 -1.55 9.62 6.64
C PRO A 108 -2.52 8.74 7.44
N ASP A 109 -3.71 9.25 7.67
CA ASP A 109 -4.86 8.50 8.16
C ASP A 109 -5.83 8.11 7.03
N ARG A 110 -5.51 8.47 5.79
CA ARG A 110 -6.23 8.05 4.58
C ARG A 110 -5.25 7.67 3.49
N VAL A 111 -5.33 6.41 3.04
CA VAL A 111 -4.51 5.85 1.96
C VAL A 111 -5.43 5.26 0.89
N VAL A 112 -5.22 5.68 -0.35
CA VAL A 112 -5.95 5.17 -1.52
C VAL A 112 -5.01 4.40 -2.40
N VAL A 113 -5.41 3.19 -2.78
CA VAL A 113 -4.61 2.25 -3.57
C VAL A 113 -5.40 1.88 -4.83
N SER A 114 -4.84 2.20 -5.99
CA SER A 114 -5.34 1.77 -7.31
C SER A 114 -4.50 0.59 -7.80
N ILE A 115 -5.17 -0.47 -8.26
CA ILE A 115 -4.55 -1.69 -8.80
C ILE A 115 -5.06 -1.90 -10.23
N ARG A 116 -4.13 -2.10 -11.18
CA ARG A 116 -4.42 -2.30 -12.60
C ARG A 116 -3.55 -3.37 -13.24
#